data_AF-A0AAA9T8B4-F1
#
_entry.id   AF-A0AAA9T8B4-F1
#
_cell.length_a   1.000
_cell.length_b   1.000
_cell.length_c   1.000
_cell.angle_alpha   90.00
_cell.angle_beta   90.00
_cell.angle_gamma   90.00
#
_symmetry.space_group_name_H-M   'P 1'
#
loop_
_entity.id
_entity.type
_entity.pdbx_description
1 polymer ?
#
loop_
_entity_poly.entity_id
_entity_poly.type
_entity_poly.pdbx_seq_one_letter_code
_entity_poly.pdbx_strand_id
1 'polypeptide(L)'
;MKFPGSVLASVFLFVAETSAALYLSSTYRSGGDGMWQALTLLFSLLPCALVQLTLLFVHRDFTRDRPLVLLLHLLQLGPLFRCFEVFCIYCQSNHIEEPYVSITKKRQIPKNGHSEEIEKEVGQAEGKLFTHRSAFSRASVIQAFLGSAPQLTLQLYISVLQQDVSIGRCLFMVLSLLSIVYGALRCNILAIKIKYDEYDVKVKPLAYVCIFLWRSFEIVTRVIVLVLFTSVLKAWVVIDILINFLGFLFYPWILFWCSGSPFPENFEKAFSRLGTTIVLCFLTLLYAGINMFCWSAVQLKINNPDLISKSQNWYRLLVYYMVRFIENAFLLLMWYLYKTDIYMYVCAPLLMLQLLIGYCTAILFMVVFYQFFHPCKKLFSPNASESFQEWLKCACCNRRRRESCESAENTDLRSPTDREETPSSSKISSMPSQILNTDELSSA
;
A
#
# COMPACT_ATOMS: atom_id res chain seq x y z
N MET A 1 -30.92 2.69 -2.78
CA MET A 1 -29.46 2.69 -3.13
C MET A 1 -28.68 3.73 -2.33
N LYS A 2 -27.37 3.52 -2.07
CA LYS A 2 -26.50 4.55 -1.43
C LYS A 2 -26.13 5.65 -2.41
N PHE A 3 -26.00 6.89 -1.94
CA PHE A 3 -25.53 8.03 -2.73
C PHE A 3 -24.08 7.82 -3.25
N PRO A 4 -23.77 8.12 -4.52
CA PRO A 4 -22.43 7.94 -5.11
C PRO A 4 -21.41 9.03 -4.73
N GLY A 5 -21.39 9.46 -3.46
CA GLY A 5 -20.52 10.55 -2.99
C GLY A 5 -19.02 10.33 -3.24
N SER A 6 -18.54 9.08 -3.22
CA SER A 6 -17.13 8.80 -3.52
C SER A 6 -16.75 9.07 -4.98
N VAL A 7 -17.69 8.95 -5.92
CA VAL A 7 -17.43 9.26 -7.34
C VAL A 7 -17.30 10.76 -7.53
N LEU A 8 -18.21 11.53 -6.91
CA LEU A 8 -18.16 12.99 -6.92
C LEU A 8 -16.85 13.52 -6.32
N ALA A 9 -16.42 12.97 -5.17
CA ALA A 9 -15.15 13.35 -4.55
C ALA A 9 -13.95 13.07 -5.47
N SER A 10 -13.90 11.90 -6.13
CA SER A 10 -12.83 11.56 -7.08
C SER A 10 -12.78 12.53 -8.27
N VAL A 11 -13.95 12.89 -8.82
CA VAL A 11 -14.05 13.79 -9.99
C VAL A 11 -13.73 15.23 -9.61
N PHE A 12 -14.19 15.68 -8.43
CA PHE A 12 -13.83 16.99 -7.90
C PHE A 12 -12.32 17.16 -7.76
N LEU A 13 -11.65 16.19 -7.10
CA LEU A 13 -10.19 16.23 -6.93
C LEU A 13 -9.48 16.20 -8.29
N PHE A 14 -9.92 15.34 -9.22
CA PHE A 14 -9.37 15.27 -10.57
C PHE A 14 -9.45 16.63 -11.30
N VAL A 15 -10.64 17.25 -11.34
CA VAL A 15 -10.83 18.53 -12.03
C VAL A 15 -10.06 19.66 -11.33
N ALA A 16 -10.08 19.70 -10.00
CA ALA A 16 -9.38 20.72 -9.23
C ALA A 16 -7.85 20.65 -9.45
N GLU A 17 -7.27 19.44 -9.42
CA GLU A 17 -5.84 19.24 -9.68
C GLU A 17 -5.46 19.59 -11.11
N THR A 18 -6.22 19.16 -12.11
CA THR A 18 -5.94 19.51 -13.52
C THR A 18 -6.04 21.01 -13.74
N SER A 19 -7.03 21.67 -13.15
CA SER A 19 -7.19 23.12 -13.26
C SER A 19 -6.03 23.86 -12.59
N ALA A 20 -5.62 23.43 -11.39
CA ALA A 20 -4.47 23.99 -10.69
C ALA A 20 -3.15 23.77 -11.45
N ALA A 21 -2.98 22.60 -12.08
CA ALA A 21 -1.82 22.30 -12.91
C ALA A 21 -1.74 23.19 -14.15
N LEU A 22 -2.86 23.41 -14.84
CA LEU A 22 -2.93 24.30 -16.00
C LEU A 22 -2.68 25.77 -15.62
N TYR A 23 -3.28 26.23 -14.52
CA TYR A 23 -3.02 27.56 -13.99
C TYR A 23 -1.54 27.77 -13.68
N LEU A 24 -0.93 26.85 -12.91
CA LEU A 24 0.47 26.98 -12.52
C LEU A 24 1.42 26.81 -13.71
N SER A 25 1.08 25.95 -14.68
CA SER A 25 1.80 25.83 -15.96
C SER A 25 1.80 27.15 -16.74
N SER A 26 0.68 27.87 -16.77
CA SER A 26 0.63 29.20 -17.38
C SER A 26 1.53 30.19 -16.64
N THR A 27 1.56 30.14 -15.31
CA THR A 27 2.45 30.99 -14.50
C THR A 27 3.93 30.69 -14.79
N TYR A 28 4.32 29.41 -14.86
CA TYR A 28 5.70 29.03 -15.20
C TYR A 28 6.06 29.46 -16.62
N ARG A 29 5.13 29.36 -17.58
CA ARG A 29 5.34 29.85 -18.94
C ARG A 29 5.59 31.35 -18.98
N SER A 30 4.78 32.14 -18.26
CA SER A 30 4.97 33.59 -18.18
C SER A 30 6.26 33.99 -17.48
N GLY A 31 6.73 33.16 -16.53
CA GLY A 31 7.99 33.38 -15.81
C GLY A 31 9.25 32.90 -16.57
N GLY A 32 9.11 32.29 -17.75
CA GLY A 32 10.24 31.72 -18.50
C GLY A 32 10.75 30.38 -17.96
N ASP A 33 10.08 29.78 -16.99
CA ASP A 33 10.45 28.55 -16.30
C ASP A 33 10.01 27.28 -17.07
N GLY A 34 10.52 27.11 -18.30
CA GLY A 34 10.10 26.05 -19.22
C GLY A 34 10.27 24.62 -18.67
N MET A 35 11.30 24.38 -17.86
CA MET A 35 11.54 23.06 -17.24
C MET A 35 10.49 22.74 -16.17
N TRP A 36 10.16 23.69 -15.29
CA TRP A 36 9.12 23.51 -14.27
C TRP A 36 7.73 23.34 -14.89
N GLN A 37 7.48 24.07 -15.98
CA GLN A 37 6.29 23.88 -16.79
C GLN A 37 6.19 22.46 -17.35
N ALA A 38 7.26 21.99 -18.01
CA ALA A 38 7.29 20.66 -18.64
C ALA A 38 7.07 19.53 -17.62
N LEU A 39 7.76 19.58 -16.47
CA LEU A 39 7.59 18.59 -15.41
C LEU A 39 6.19 18.62 -14.79
N THR A 40 5.64 19.82 -14.55
CA THR A 40 4.27 19.99 -14.02
C THR A 40 3.23 19.42 -14.99
N LEU A 41 3.37 19.66 -16.28
CA LEU A 41 2.47 19.11 -17.30
C LEU A 41 2.66 17.59 -17.46
N LEU A 42 3.89 17.09 -17.41
CA LEU A 42 4.16 15.65 -17.52
C LEU A 42 3.46 14.86 -16.41
N PHE A 43 3.67 15.26 -15.15
CA PHE A 43 3.06 14.60 -13.99
C PHE A 43 1.55 14.82 -13.89
N SER A 44 0.99 15.83 -14.58
CA SER A 44 -0.46 16.01 -14.67
C SER A 44 -1.10 15.20 -15.79
N LEU A 45 -0.53 15.21 -17.00
CA LEU A 45 -1.14 14.64 -18.21
C LEU A 45 -0.96 13.12 -18.32
N LEU A 46 0.20 12.59 -17.92
CA LEU A 46 0.46 11.14 -17.94
C LEU A 46 -0.59 10.33 -17.15
N PRO A 47 -0.85 10.63 -15.86
CA PRO A 47 -1.86 9.90 -15.09
C PRO A 47 -3.28 10.19 -15.58
N CYS A 48 -3.56 11.38 -16.14
CA CYS A 48 -4.84 11.65 -16.80
C CYS A 48 -5.09 10.66 -17.93
N ALA A 49 -4.12 10.42 -18.80
CA ALA A 49 -4.24 9.43 -19.88
C ALA A 49 -4.48 8.01 -19.34
N LEU A 50 -3.78 7.62 -18.26
CA LEU A 50 -3.96 6.31 -17.62
C LEU A 50 -5.34 6.16 -16.96
N VAL A 51 -5.88 7.24 -16.38
CA VAL A 51 -7.24 7.28 -15.84
C VAL A 51 -8.26 7.11 -16.97
N GLN A 52 -8.10 7.80 -18.10
CA GLN A 52 -8.98 7.62 -19.27
C GLN A 52 -8.94 6.16 -19.75
N LEU A 53 -7.75 5.60 -19.92
CA LEU A 53 -7.57 4.23 -20.37
C LEU A 53 -8.22 3.22 -19.41
N THR A 54 -8.07 3.43 -18.10
CA THR A 54 -8.69 2.59 -17.07
C THR A 54 -10.21 2.64 -17.14
N LEU A 55 -10.80 3.83 -17.33
CA LEU A 55 -12.24 3.97 -17.45
C LEU A 55 -12.78 3.30 -18.72
N LEU A 56 -12.10 3.49 -19.86
CA LEU A 56 -12.43 2.84 -21.13
C LEU A 56 -12.38 1.31 -21.02
N PHE A 57 -11.33 0.80 -20.38
CA PHE A 57 -11.11 -0.63 -20.19
C PHE A 57 -12.22 -1.26 -19.33
N VAL A 58 -12.52 -0.67 -18.18
CA VAL A 58 -13.52 -1.22 -17.24
C VAL A 58 -14.93 -1.24 -17.82
N HIS A 59 -15.29 -0.24 -18.63
CA HIS A 59 -16.62 -0.17 -19.25
C HIS A 59 -16.70 -0.89 -20.60
N ARG A 60 -15.56 -1.44 -21.08
CA ARG A 60 -15.41 -2.13 -22.37
C ARG A 60 -15.93 -1.29 -23.55
N ASP A 61 -15.61 -0.01 -23.54
CA ASP A 61 -16.15 0.94 -24.53
C ASP A 61 -15.68 0.66 -25.96
N PHE A 62 -14.48 0.10 -26.11
CA PHE A 62 -13.95 -0.33 -27.40
C PHE A 62 -14.79 -1.42 -28.07
N THR A 63 -15.52 -2.24 -27.30
CA THR A 63 -16.38 -3.31 -27.85
C THR A 63 -17.81 -2.85 -28.09
N ARG A 64 -18.19 -1.68 -27.56
CA ARG A 64 -19.58 -1.19 -27.55
C ARG A 64 -19.89 -0.14 -28.63
N ASP A 65 -18.93 0.14 -29.52
CA ASP A 65 -19.06 1.08 -30.65
C ASP A 65 -19.72 2.41 -30.28
N ARG A 66 -19.21 3.09 -29.24
CA ARG A 66 -19.68 4.42 -28.81
C ARG A 66 -18.67 5.52 -29.17
N PRO A 67 -18.62 5.99 -30.43
CA PRO A 67 -17.59 6.93 -30.88
C PRO A 67 -17.59 8.26 -30.12
N LEU A 68 -18.76 8.76 -29.71
CA LEU A 68 -18.86 9.99 -28.92
C LEU A 68 -18.23 9.84 -27.54
N VAL A 69 -18.39 8.68 -26.90
CA VAL A 69 -17.79 8.40 -25.59
C VAL A 69 -16.27 8.30 -25.73
N LEU A 70 -15.78 7.64 -26.78
CA LEU A 70 -14.35 7.55 -27.09
C LEU A 70 -13.74 8.95 -27.35
N LEU A 71 -14.43 9.79 -28.12
CA LEU A 71 -14.01 11.18 -28.37
C LEU A 71 -13.91 11.98 -27.05
N LEU A 72 -14.88 11.80 -26.15
CA LEU A 72 -14.90 12.50 -24.88
C LEU A 72 -13.77 12.03 -23.94
N HIS A 73 -13.42 10.75 -23.98
CA HIS A 73 -12.22 10.22 -23.31
C HIS A 73 -10.93 10.78 -23.92
N LEU A 74 -10.86 10.91 -25.25
CA LEU A 74 -9.73 11.53 -25.94
C LEU A 74 -9.55 13.01 -25.56
N LEU A 75 -10.66 13.73 -25.37
CA LEU A 75 -10.67 15.12 -24.89
C LEU A 75 -10.46 15.25 -23.36
N GLN A 76 -10.11 14.16 -22.68
CA GLN A 76 -9.95 14.08 -21.21
C GLN A 76 -11.21 14.35 -20.37
N LEU A 77 -12.39 14.45 -21.00
CA LEU A 77 -13.69 14.68 -20.35
C LEU A 77 -14.39 13.39 -19.89
N GLY A 78 -13.76 12.22 -20.09
CA GLY A 78 -14.30 10.91 -19.70
C GLY A 78 -14.76 10.81 -18.23
N PRO A 79 -13.96 11.18 -17.22
CA PRO A 79 -14.36 11.16 -15.81
C PRO A 79 -15.62 11.98 -15.53
N LEU A 80 -15.78 13.14 -16.17
CA LEU A 80 -16.96 14.00 -16.02
C LEU A 80 -18.21 13.32 -16.57
N PHE A 81 -18.11 12.76 -17.78
CA PHE A 81 -19.21 12.03 -18.40
C PHE A 81 -19.63 10.80 -17.60
N ARG A 82 -18.67 10.02 -17.12
CA ARG A 82 -18.95 8.84 -16.28
C ARG A 82 -19.54 9.22 -14.93
N CYS A 83 -19.19 10.39 -14.40
CA CYS A 83 -19.83 10.95 -13.22
C CYS A 83 -21.30 11.29 -13.48
N PHE A 84 -21.57 11.96 -14.61
CA PHE A 84 -22.92 12.29 -15.04
C PHE A 84 -23.78 11.03 -15.24
N GLU A 85 -23.26 10.01 -15.92
CA GLU A 85 -23.94 8.72 -16.10
C GLU A 85 -24.30 8.06 -14.75
N VAL A 86 -23.38 8.08 -13.78
CA VAL A 86 -23.62 7.61 -12.41
C VAL A 86 -24.75 8.37 -11.73
N PHE A 87 -24.81 9.69 -11.89
CA PHE A 87 -25.86 10.52 -11.32
C PHE A 87 -27.22 10.24 -11.96
N CYS A 88 -27.27 10.09 -13.28
CA CYS A 88 -28.47 9.70 -14.02
C CYS A 88 -29.00 8.34 -13.55
N ILE A 89 -28.14 7.33 -13.43
CA ILE A 89 -28.51 6.00 -12.92
C ILE A 89 -29.07 6.10 -11.49
N TYR A 90 -28.45 6.90 -10.63
CA TYR A 90 -28.93 7.09 -9.25
C TYR A 90 -30.29 7.77 -9.18
N CYS A 91 -30.57 8.74 -10.06
CA CYS A 91 -31.87 9.43 -10.08
C CYS A 91 -32.97 8.55 -10.70
N GLN A 92 -32.64 7.75 -11.71
CA GLN A 92 -33.61 6.89 -12.41
C GLN A 92 -33.99 5.64 -11.63
N SER A 93 -33.12 5.15 -10.74
CA SER A 93 -33.36 3.90 -10.01
C SER A 93 -34.52 3.95 -9.00
N ASN A 94 -35.01 5.13 -8.64
CA ASN A 94 -36.19 5.26 -7.78
C ASN A 94 -37.52 5.02 -8.52
N HIS A 95 -37.54 5.01 -9.86
CA HIS A 95 -38.79 5.00 -10.62
C HIS A 95 -39.09 3.67 -11.33
N ILE A 96 -38.09 2.90 -11.79
CA ILE A 96 -38.30 1.63 -12.51
C ILE A 96 -37.06 0.73 -12.31
N GLU A 97 -37.17 -0.35 -11.55
CA GLU A 97 -36.11 -1.38 -11.43
C GLU A 97 -36.54 -2.60 -12.26
N GLU A 98 -35.76 -2.98 -13.27
CA GLU A 98 -36.03 -4.17 -14.09
C GLU A 98 -36.01 -5.43 -13.19
N PRO A 99 -36.89 -6.44 -13.44
CA PRO A 99 -37.04 -7.61 -12.56
C PRO A 99 -35.84 -8.57 -12.57
N TYR A 100 -34.82 -8.34 -13.40
CA TYR A 100 -33.64 -9.20 -13.48
C TYR A 100 -32.60 -8.80 -12.44
N VAL A 101 -32.35 -9.71 -11.51
CA VAL A 101 -31.46 -9.51 -10.37
C VAL A 101 -30.30 -10.50 -10.43
N SER A 102 -29.07 -10.00 -10.27
CA SER A 102 -27.90 -10.86 -10.07
C SER A 102 -27.81 -11.29 -8.61
N ILE A 103 -27.81 -12.59 -8.34
CA ILE A 103 -27.64 -13.13 -6.99
C ILE A 103 -26.13 -13.20 -6.68
N THR A 104 -25.71 -12.44 -5.67
CA THR A 104 -24.34 -12.51 -5.14
C THR A 104 -24.35 -13.24 -3.80
N LYS A 105 -23.58 -14.31 -3.67
CA LYS A 105 -23.42 -15.03 -2.40
C LYS A 105 -22.21 -14.47 -1.65
N LYS A 106 -22.42 -13.93 -0.45
CA LYS A 106 -21.33 -13.47 0.43
C LYS A 106 -21.52 -14.03 1.84
N ARG A 107 -20.44 -14.47 2.47
CA ARG A 107 -20.42 -14.94 3.86
C ARG A 107 -20.44 -13.75 4.82
N GLN A 108 -21.26 -13.82 5.87
CA GLN A 108 -21.12 -12.88 6.97
C GLN A 108 -19.93 -13.26 7.85
N ILE A 109 -19.26 -12.23 8.40
CA ILE A 109 -18.19 -12.43 9.38
C ILE A 109 -18.81 -13.09 10.63
N PRO A 110 -18.28 -14.23 11.11
CA PRO A 110 -18.89 -14.98 12.20
C PRO A 110 -18.95 -14.12 13.47
N LYS A 111 -20.16 -13.88 13.98
CA LYS A 111 -20.34 -13.20 15.26
C LYS A 111 -20.12 -14.16 16.44
N ASN A 112 -20.55 -15.41 16.29
CA ASN A 112 -20.53 -16.48 17.31
C ASN A 112 -20.05 -17.85 16.75
N GLY A 113 -19.09 -17.88 15.83
CA GLY A 113 -18.54 -19.14 15.27
C GLY A 113 -19.31 -19.74 14.08
N HIS A 114 -20.56 -19.33 13.85
CA HIS A 114 -21.29 -19.66 12.63
C HIS A 114 -21.17 -18.55 11.58
N SER A 115 -20.75 -18.91 10.37
CA SER A 115 -20.79 -18.06 9.18
C SER A 115 -22.08 -18.34 8.41
N GLU A 116 -23.00 -17.39 8.38
CA GLU A 116 -24.17 -17.47 7.52
C GLU A 116 -23.81 -16.98 6.12
N GLU A 117 -24.14 -17.78 5.10
CA GLU A 117 -24.10 -17.36 3.70
C GLU A 117 -25.35 -16.54 3.41
N ILE A 118 -25.15 -15.29 3.00
CA ILE A 118 -26.25 -14.42 2.60
C ILE A 118 -26.21 -14.31 1.09
N GLU A 119 -27.30 -14.77 0.48
CA GLU A 119 -27.62 -14.50 -0.90
C GLU A 119 -28.21 -13.10 -0.97
N LYS A 120 -27.48 -12.17 -1.58
CA LYS A 120 -27.97 -10.82 -1.83
C LYS A 120 -28.32 -10.69 -3.31
N GLU A 121 -29.60 -10.47 -3.54
CA GLU A 121 -30.14 -9.98 -4.80
C GLU A 121 -29.63 -8.56 -5.07
N VAL A 122 -28.84 -8.39 -6.15
CA VAL A 122 -28.31 -7.12 -6.63
C VAL A 122 -28.98 -6.76 -7.96
N GLY A 123 -29.81 -5.73 -7.93
CA GLY A 123 -30.46 -5.19 -9.14
C GLY A 123 -29.46 -4.67 -10.17
N GLN A 124 -29.85 -4.67 -11.45
CA GLN A 124 -28.98 -4.28 -12.57
C GLN A 124 -28.37 -2.87 -12.39
N ALA A 125 -29.17 -1.93 -11.87
CA ALA A 125 -28.72 -0.56 -11.61
C ALA A 125 -27.74 -0.47 -10.42
N GLU A 126 -27.91 -1.30 -9.37
CA GLU A 126 -26.92 -1.41 -8.28
C GLU A 126 -25.59 -2.01 -8.81
N GLY A 127 -25.67 -3.02 -9.69
CA GLY A 127 -24.51 -3.63 -10.35
C GLY A 127 -23.73 -2.65 -11.22
N LYS A 128 -24.42 -1.89 -12.10
CA LYS A 128 -23.80 -0.82 -12.91
C LYS A 128 -23.12 0.22 -12.01
N LEU A 129 -23.80 0.67 -10.96
CA LEU A 129 -23.27 1.66 -10.02
C LEU A 129 -22.05 1.14 -9.24
N PHE A 130 -22.04 -0.15 -8.89
CA PHE A 130 -20.88 -0.80 -8.29
C PHE A 130 -19.67 -0.81 -9.23
N THR A 131 -19.87 -1.14 -10.51
CA THR A 131 -18.82 -1.10 -11.53
C THR A 131 -18.20 0.29 -11.66
N HIS A 132 -19.03 1.34 -11.76
CA HIS A 132 -18.53 2.72 -11.78
C HIS A 132 -17.74 3.07 -10.53
N ARG A 133 -18.26 2.78 -9.33
CA ARG A 133 -17.54 3.04 -8.06
C ARG A 133 -16.20 2.32 -7.99
N SER A 134 -16.15 1.09 -8.49
CA SER A 134 -14.94 0.28 -8.55
C SER A 134 -13.92 0.88 -9.54
N ALA A 135 -14.40 1.31 -10.72
CA ALA A 135 -13.58 2.00 -11.73
C ALA A 135 -12.97 3.29 -11.19
N PHE A 136 -13.79 4.18 -10.60
CA PHE A 136 -13.32 5.43 -10.00
C PHE A 136 -12.39 5.21 -8.81
N SER A 137 -12.55 4.10 -8.08
CA SER A 137 -11.61 3.71 -7.02
C SER A 137 -10.22 3.42 -7.58
N ARG A 138 -10.13 2.66 -8.68
CA ARG A 138 -8.85 2.35 -9.34
C ARG A 138 -8.23 3.60 -9.96
N ALA A 139 -9.05 4.41 -10.64
CA ALA A 139 -8.64 5.67 -11.23
C ALA A 139 -8.05 6.64 -10.17
N SER A 140 -8.70 6.78 -9.00
CA SER A 140 -8.16 7.63 -7.93
C SER A 140 -6.82 7.16 -7.39
N VAL A 141 -6.57 5.84 -7.37
CA VAL A 141 -5.27 5.29 -6.93
C VAL A 141 -4.18 5.60 -7.97
N ILE A 142 -4.49 5.43 -9.25
CA ILE A 142 -3.57 5.76 -10.36
C ILE A 142 -3.21 7.24 -10.33
N GLN A 143 -4.22 8.12 -10.26
CA GLN A 143 -4.02 9.57 -10.20
C GLN A 143 -3.17 9.97 -8.99
N ALA A 144 -3.49 9.45 -7.81
CA ALA A 144 -2.80 9.76 -6.57
C ALA A 144 -1.30 9.47 -6.62
N PHE A 145 -0.90 8.27 -7.07
CA PHE A 145 0.50 7.83 -6.94
C PHE A 145 1.35 8.07 -8.20
N LEU A 146 0.76 8.06 -9.39
CA LEU A 146 1.50 8.35 -10.63
C LEU A 146 1.42 9.82 -11.04
N GLY A 147 0.50 10.58 -10.46
CA GLY A 147 0.34 12.01 -10.67
C GLY A 147 0.63 12.84 -9.44
N SER A 148 -0.30 12.82 -8.50
CA SER A 148 -0.33 13.75 -7.37
C SER A 148 0.90 13.64 -6.45
N ALA A 149 1.44 12.43 -6.20
CA ALA A 149 2.62 12.25 -5.36
C ALA A 149 3.92 12.81 -5.96
N PRO A 150 4.30 12.47 -7.21
CA PRO A 150 5.37 13.18 -7.91
C PRO A 150 5.14 14.69 -7.99
N GLN A 151 3.90 15.11 -8.24
CA GLN A 151 3.54 16.52 -8.36
C GLN A 151 3.72 17.28 -7.04
N LEU A 152 3.24 16.75 -5.92
CA LEU A 152 3.44 17.32 -4.59
C LEU A 152 4.93 17.43 -4.26
N THR A 153 5.69 16.37 -4.56
CA THR A 153 7.14 16.35 -4.34
C THR A 153 7.84 17.45 -5.15
N LEU A 154 7.46 17.61 -6.43
CA LEU A 154 8.00 18.65 -7.31
C LEU A 154 7.66 20.06 -6.82
N GLN A 155 6.38 20.34 -6.51
CA GLN A 155 5.97 21.68 -6.10
C GLN A 155 6.55 22.07 -4.73
N LEU A 156 6.68 21.11 -3.81
CA LEU A 156 7.34 21.34 -2.54
C LEU A 156 8.84 21.59 -2.73
N TYR A 157 9.50 20.85 -3.63
CA TYR A 157 10.90 21.08 -3.99
C TYR A 157 11.14 22.47 -4.58
N ILE A 158 10.29 22.91 -5.52
CA ILE A 158 10.37 24.28 -6.09
C ILE A 158 10.19 25.33 -4.99
N SER A 159 9.26 25.11 -4.06
CA SER A 159 9.03 26.00 -2.92
C SER A 159 10.27 26.13 -2.03
N VAL A 160 10.94 25.02 -1.75
CA VAL A 160 12.18 25.01 -0.96
C VAL A 160 13.31 25.73 -1.70
N LEU A 161 13.43 25.57 -3.02
CA LEU A 161 14.47 26.27 -3.80
C LEU A 161 14.22 27.77 -3.89
N GLN A 162 12.98 28.19 -4.11
CA GLN A 162 12.63 29.59 -4.28
C GLN A 162 12.49 30.35 -2.95
N GLN A 163 12.43 29.64 -1.82
CA GLN A 163 12.16 30.20 -0.49
C GLN A 163 10.88 31.04 -0.42
N ASP A 164 9.94 30.77 -1.34
CA ASP A 164 8.65 31.46 -1.45
C ASP A 164 7.54 30.47 -1.84
N VAL A 165 6.36 30.70 -1.30
CA VAL A 165 5.16 29.87 -1.53
C VAL A 165 4.04 30.77 -2.02
N SER A 166 3.87 30.84 -3.34
CA SER A 166 2.72 31.50 -3.92
C SER A 166 1.41 30.81 -3.53
N ILE A 167 0.32 31.58 -3.43
CA ILE A 167 -1.02 31.07 -3.07
C ILE A 167 -1.44 29.93 -4.00
N GLY A 168 -1.22 30.09 -5.31
CA GLY A 168 -1.55 29.05 -6.30
C GLY A 168 -0.78 27.75 -6.08
N ARG A 169 0.51 27.83 -5.72
CA ARG A 169 1.33 26.66 -5.41
C ARG A 169 0.89 26.00 -4.10
N CYS A 170 0.58 26.80 -3.08
CA CYS A 170 0.04 26.30 -1.81
C CYS A 170 -1.25 25.50 -2.03
N LEU A 171 -2.22 26.08 -2.74
CA LEU A 171 -3.48 25.42 -3.08
C LEU A 171 -3.25 24.11 -3.85
N PHE A 172 -2.33 24.13 -4.82
CA PHE A 172 -2.04 22.94 -5.60
C PHE A 172 -1.38 21.83 -4.78
N MET A 173 -0.47 22.18 -3.87
CA MET A 173 0.14 21.22 -2.93
C MET A 173 -0.91 20.62 -1.99
N VAL A 174 -1.85 21.43 -1.48
CA VAL A 174 -2.95 20.94 -0.62
C VAL A 174 -3.87 20.00 -1.39
N LEU A 175 -4.28 20.37 -2.61
CA LEU A 175 -5.09 19.50 -3.47
C LEU A 175 -4.38 18.19 -3.80
N SER A 176 -3.08 18.26 -4.12
CA SER A 176 -2.25 17.08 -4.39
C SER A 176 -2.18 16.17 -3.17
N LEU A 177 -1.93 16.74 -1.98
CA LEU A 177 -1.90 15.96 -0.74
C LEU A 177 -3.24 15.28 -0.45
N LEU A 178 -4.35 16.01 -0.58
CA LEU A 178 -5.69 15.44 -0.41
C LEU A 178 -5.97 14.32 -1.41
N SER A 179 -5.56 14.49 -2.67
CA SER A 179 -5.68 13.46 -3.71
C SER A 179 -4.89 12.21 -3.38
N ILE A 180 -3.64 12.37 -2.92
CA ILE A 180 -2.78 11.24 -2.52
C ILE A 180 -3.39 10.49 -1.33
N VAL A 181 -3.77 11.20 -0.26
CA VAL A 181 -4.34 10.59 0.95
C VAL A 181 -5.67 9.89 0.63
N TYR A 182 -6.52 10.53 -0.18
CA TYR A 182 -7.78 9.93 -0.63
C TYR A 182 -7.53 8.66 -1.48
N GLY A 183 -6.59 8.72 -2.43
CA GLY A 183 -6.18 7.56 -3.23
C GLY A 183 -5.60 6.42 -2.38
N ALA A 184 -4.72 6.73 -1.41
CA ALA A 184 -4.16 5.76 -0.47
C ALA A 184 -5.24 5.10 0.40
N LEU A 185 -6.20 5.89 0.89
CA LEU A 185 -7.36 5.38 1.61
C LEU A 185 -8.20 4.45 0.73
N ARG A 186 -8.50 4.85 -0.52
CA ARG A 186 -9.23 4.01 -1.48
C ARG A 186 -8.46 2.74 -1.81
N CYS A 187 -7.14 2.80 -1.94
CA CYS A 187 -6.26 1.64 -2.11
C CYS A 187 -6.40 0.67 -0.94
N ASN A 188 -6.34 1.17 0.31
CA ASN A 188 -6.52 0.37 1.52
C ASN A 188 -7.87 -0.33 1.56
N ILE A 189 -8.96 0.40 1.29
CA ILE A 189 -10.30 -0.17 1.30
C ILE A 189 -10.48 -1.19 0.17
N LEU A 190 -9.92 -0.92 -1.00
CA LEU A 190 -9.95 -1.84 -2.13
C LEU A 190 -9.15 -3.11 -1.81
N ALA A 191 -7.97 -2.99 -1.21
CA ALA A 191 -7.14 -4.10 -0.78
C ALA A 191 -7.88 -5.02 0.19
N ILE A 192 -8.55 -4.45 1.21
CA ILE A 192 -9.35 -5.21 2.17
C ILE A 192 -10.51 -5.92 1.44
N LYS A 193 -11.21 -5.24 0.53
CA LYS A 193 -12.33 -5.83 -0.20
C LYS A 193 -11.90 -6.98 -1.11
N ILE A 194 -10.77 -6.85 -1.81
CA ILE A 194 -10.24 -7.92 -2.66
C ILE A 194 -9.79 -9.11 -1.79
N LYS A 195 -9.08 -8.82 -0.69
CA LYS A 195 -8.56 -9.84 0.21
C LYS A 195 -9.66 -10.67 0.87
N TYR A 196 -10.77 -10.03 1.23
CA TYR A 196 -11.90 -10.64 1.91
C TYR A 196 -13.17 -10.60 1.03
N ASP A 197 -13.04 -10.83 -0.28
CA ASP A 197 -14.18 -10.72 -1.21
C ASP A 197 -15.31 -11.70 -0.90
N GLU A 198 -14.96 -12.86 -0.34
CA GLU A 198 -15.89 -13.86 0.17
C GLU A 198 -16.79 -13.33 1.30
N TYR A 199 -16.39 -12.26 1.99
CA TYR A 199 -17.12 -11.68 3.12
C TYR A 199 -17.83 -10.37 2.78
N ASP A 200 -19.00 -10.12 3.38
CA ASP A 200 -19.63 -8.78 3.33
C ASP A 200 -18.91 -7.79 4.24
N VAL A 201 -17.88 -7.12 3.70
CA VAL A 201 -17.04 -6.18 4.44
C VAL A 201 -17.70 -4.80 4.56
N LYS A 202 -18.24 -4.49 5.75
CA LYS A 202 -18.72 -3.14 6.12
C LYS A 202 -17.67 -2.40 6.95
N VAL A 203 -17.20 -1.28 6.43
CA VAL A 203 -16.18 -0.44 7.07
C VAL A 203 -16.86 0.67 7.88
N LYS A 204 -16.48 0.81 9.15
CA LYS A 204 -17.03 1.84 10.05
C LYS A 204 -16.50 3.24 9.70
N PRO A 205 -17.28 4.33 9.88
CA PRO A 205 -16.83 5.71 9.64
C PRO A 205 -15.50 6.05 10.33
N LEU A 206 -15.35 5.66 11.61
CA LEU A 206 -14.13 5.92 12.38
C LEU A 206 -12.89 5.20 11.81
N ALA A 207 -13.08 4.06 11.13
CA ALA A 207 -11.99 3.37 10.44
C ALA A 207 -11.45 4.20 9.25
N TYR A 208 -12.32 4.94 8.55
CA TYR A 208 -11.89 5.86 7.49
C TYR A 208 -11.05 7.00 8.05
N VAL A 209 -11.45 7.59 9.18
CA VAL A 209 -10.68 8.65 9.85
C VAL A 209 -9.30 8.13 10.29
N CYS A 210 -9.26 6.94 10.87
CA CYS A 210 -8.01 6.33 11.30
C CYS A 210 -7.06 6.03 10.13
N ILE A 211 -7.58 5.47 9.02
CA ILE A 211 -6.79 5.27 7.78
C ILE A 211 -6.33 6.63 7.22
N PHE A 212 -7.20 7.64 7.22
CA PHE A 212 -6.87 8.97 6.72
C PHE A 212 -5.68 9.56 7.50
N LEU A 213 -5.69 9.51 8.82
CA LEU A 213 -4.60 9.99 9.66
C LEU A 213 -3.32 9.16 9.46
N TRP A 214 -3.42 7.83 9.49
CA TRP A 214 -2.29 6.94 9.19
C TRP A 214 -1.62 7.31 7.86
N ARG A 215 -2.40 7.41 6.77
CA ARG A 215 -1.86 7.70 5.44
C ARG A 215 -1.35 9.12 5.31
N SER A 216 -1.98 10.10 5.97
CA SER A 216 -1.51 11.49 5.95
C SER A 216 -0.12 11.60 6.55
N PHE A 217 0.10 11.08 7.76
CA PHE A 217 1.41 11.16 8.41
C PHE A 217 2.49 10.37 7.66
N GLU A 218 2.17 9.16 7.17
CA GLU A 218 3.10 8.32 6.40
C GLU A 218 3.59 9.03 5.13
N ILE A 219 2.68 9.63 4.38
CA ILE A 219 2.97 10.24 3.08
C ILE A 219 3.63 11.62 3.25
N VAL A 220 3.10 12.47 4.14
CA VAL A 220 3.66 13.81 4.38
C VAL A 220 5.10 13.71 4.84
N THR A 221 5.39 12.83 5.80
CA THR A 221 6.77 12.64 6.29
C THR A 221 7.68 12.14 5.17
N ARG A 222 7.25 11.15 4.39
CA ARG A 222 8.04 10.62 3.26
C ARG A 222 8.35 11.70 2.21
N VAL A 223 7.35 12.48 1.81
CA VAL A 223 7.53 13.53 0.79
C VAL A 223 8.47 14.63 1.29
N ILE A 224 8.30 15.09 2.54
CA ILE A 224 9.20 16.12 3.10
C ILE A 224 10.63 15.59 3.19
N VAL A 225 10.84 14.37 3.68
CA VAL A 225 12.19 13.76 3.76
C VAL A 225 12.86 13.69 2.39
N LEU A 226 12.14 13.23 1.36
CA LEU A 226 12.66 13.18 -0.01
C LEU A 226 13.02 14.57 -0.55
N VAL A 227 12.18 15.58 -0.30
CA VAL A 227 12.44 16.96 -0.77
C VAL A 227 13.63 17.57 -0.05
N LEU A 228 13.73 17.42 1.28
CA LEU A 228 14.86 17.91 2.04
C LEU A 228 16.16 17.27 1.56
N PHE A 229 16.19 15.94 1.40
CA PHE A 229 17.34 15.25 0.84
C PHE A 229 17.72 15.75 -0.56
N THR A 230 16.73 15.90 -1.45
CA THR A 230 16.93 16.38 -2.83
C THR A 230 17.50 17.80 -2.89
N SER A 231 17.12 18.65 -1.94
CA SER A 231 17.59 20.04 -1.90
C SER A 231 19.11 20.16 -1.73
N VAL A 232 19.73 19.15 -1.10
CA VAL A 232 21.17 19.13 -0.81
C VAL A 232 21.92 18.20 -1.76
N LEU A 233 21.41 16.98 -1.99
CA LEU A 233 22.08 15.94 -2.77
C LEU A 233 21.28 15.57 -4.05
N LYS A 234 21.26 16.51 -5.01
CA LYS A 234 20.46 16.42 -6.24
C LYS A 234 20.70 15.18 -7.11
N ALA A 235 21.95 14.70 -7.23
CA ALA A 235 22.25 13.53 -8.06
C ALA A 235 21.92 12.22 -7.34
N TRP A 236 22.17 12.16 -6.03
CA TRP A 236 21.96 10.95 -5.24
C TRP A 236 20.50 10.59 -5.03
N VAL A 237 19.58 11.58 -5.05
CA VAL A 237 18.14 11.27 -4.99
C VAL A 237 17.68 10.42 -6.17
N VAL A 238 18.26 10.62 -7.36
CA VAL A 238 17.87 9.85 -8.54
C VAL A 238 18.22 8.37 -8.33
N ILE A 239 19.39 8.11 -7.74
CA ILE A 239 19.83 6.76 -7.40
C ILE A 239 18.92 6.14 -6.32
N ASP A 240 18.62 6.88 -5.26
CA ASP A 240 17.71 6.42 -4.18
C ASP A 240 16.31 6.07 -4.72
N ILE A 241 15.71 6.98 -5.51
CA ILE A 241 14.41 6.76 -6.14
C ILE A 241 14.46 5.56 -7.08
N LEU A 242 15.50 5.44 -7.90
CA LEU A 242 15.64 4.35 -8.86
C LEU A 242 15.78 2.99 -8.18
N ILE A 243 16.63 2.88 -7.16
CA ILE A 243 16.82 1.63 -6.40
C ILE A 243 15.51 1.21 -5.74
N ASN A 244 14.81 2.14 -5.08
CA ASN A 244 13.53 1.86 -4.43
C ASN A 244 12.46 1.43 -5.44
N PHE A 245 12.32 2.18 -6.54
CA PHE A 245 11.32 1.92 -7.56
C PHE A 245 11.57 0.58 -8.28
N LEU A 246 12.80 0.34 -8.74
CA LEU A 246 13.17 -0.92 -9.39
C LEU A 246 13.07 -2.10 -8.43
N GLY A 247 13.44 -1.92 -7.16
CA GLY A 247 13.30 -2.94 -6.13
C GLY A 247 11.85 -3.41 -5.99
N PHE A 248 10.89 -2.49 -5.86
CA PHE A 248 9.48 -2.86 -5.79
C PHE A 248 8.90 -3.35 -7.11
N LEU A 249 9.39 -2.85 -8.23
CA LEU A 249 8.94 -3.28 -9.56
C LEU A 249 9.33 -4.73 -9.82
N PHE A 250 10.59 -5.10 -9.59
CA PHE A 250 11.11 -6.43 -9.88
C PHE A 250 10.78 -7.47 -8.81
N TYR A 251 10.54 -7.09 -7.56
CA TYR A 251 10.28 -8.04 -6.48
C TYR A 251 9.17 -9.08 -6.79
N PRO A 252 7.98 -8.71 -7.29
CA PRO A 252 6.96 -9.68 -7.69
C PRO A 252 7.38 -10.60 -8.84
N TRP A 253 8.16 -10.08 -9.80
CA TRP A 253 8.67 -10.86 -10.93
C TRP A 253 9.74 -11.87 -10.51
N ILE A 254 10.64 -11.48 -9.59
CA ILE A 254 11.64 -12.39 -9.02
C ILE A 254 10.94 -13.54 -8.30
N LEU A 255 9.94 -13.25 -7.46
CA LEU A 255 9.14 -14.28 -6.80
C LEU A 255 8.43 -15.22 -7.80
N PHE A 256 7.93 -14.67 -8.90
CA PHE A 256 7.31 -15.44 -9.97
C PHE A 256 8.31 -16.37 -10.65
N TRP A 257 9.45 -15.86 -11.10
CA TRP A 257 10.50 -16.66 -11.74
C TRP A 257 11.04 -17.74 -10.81
N CYS A 258 11.26 -17.43 -9.52
CA CYS A 258 11.68 -18.42 -8.54
C CYS A 258 10.63 -19.52 -8.28
N SER A 259 9.34 -19.22 -8.50
CA SER A 259 8.27 -20.20 -8.25
C SER A 259 8.10 -21.24 -9.36
N GLY A 260 8.69 -21.02 -10.55
CA GLY A 260 8.54 -21.92 -11.71
C GLY A 260 7.09 -22.10 -12.19
N SER A 261 6.18 -21.23 -11.76
CA SER A 261 4.75 -21.33 -12.03
C SER A 261 4.43 -20.99 -13.51
N PRO A 262 3.45 -21.65 -14.15
CA PRO A 262 3.01 -21.26 -15.48
C PRO A 262 2.51 -19.81 -15.48
N PHE A 263 2.63 -19.15 -16.63
CA PHE A 263 2.12 -17.79 -16.79
C PHE A 263 0.62 -17.77 -16.51
N PRO A 264 0.08 -16.78 -15.77
CA PRO A 264 -1.32 -16.79 -15.37
C PRO A 264 -2.26 -16.77 -16.59
N GLU A 265 -2.92 -17.90 -16.85
CA GLU A 265 -3.88 -18.08 -17.95
C GLU A 265 -5.29 -17.55 -17.60
N ASN A 266 -5.55 -17.28 -16.31
CA ASN A 266 -6.89 -17.01 -15.75
C ASN A 266 -7.38 -15.55 -15.85
N PHE A 267 -6.70 -14.64 -16.56
CA PHE A 267 -7.33 -13.36 -16.97
C PHE A 267 -8.33 -13.52 -18.14
N GLU A 268 -8.77 -14.77 -18.35
CA GLU A 268 -9.96 -15.24 -19.07
C GLU A 268 -10.14 -14.71 -20.50
N LYS A 269 -9.91 -15.58 -21.51
CA LYS A 269 -10.61 -15.69 -22.82
C LYS A 269 -10.84 -14.42 -23.69
N ALA A 270 -10.49 -13.22 -23.21
CA ALA A 270 -10.81 -11.91 -23.75
C ALA A 270 -9.54 -11.12 -24.10
N PHE A 271 -8.38 -11.51 -23.56
CA PHE A 271 -7.09 -10.89 -23.86
C PHE A 271 -6.12 -11.89 -24.47
N SER A 272 -5.39 -11.42 -25.49
CA SER A 272 -4.24 -12.14 -26.01
C SER A 272 -3.14 -12.20 -24.94
N ARG A 273 -2.17 -13.13 -25.10
CA ARG A 273 -1.01 -13.26 -24.20
C ARG A 273 -0.26 -11.92 -24.00
N LEU A 274 -0.22 -11.09 -25.04
CA LEU A 274 0.32 -9.73 -24.99
C LEU A 274 -0.49 -8.80 -24.08
N GLY A 275 -1.83 -8.84 -24.15
CA GLY A 275 -2.70 -8.04 -23.31
C GLY A 275 -2.51 -8.33 -21.82
N THR A 276 -2.43 -9.60 -21.43
CA THR A 276 -2.17 -10.00 -20.04
C THR A 276 -0.82 -9.48 -19.55
N THR A 277 0.24 -9.59 -20.36
CA THR A 277 1.57 -9.04 -20.00
C THR A 277 1.55 -7.52 -19.79
N ILE A 278 0.83 -6.78 -20.64
CA ILE A 278 0.71 -5.32 -20.50
C ILE A 278 -0.02 -4.95 -19.21
N VAL A 279 -1.12 -5.65 -18.88
CA VAL A 279 -1.87 -5.42 -17.63
C VAL A 279 -1.02 -5.74 -16.41
N LEU A 280 -0.27 -6.84 -16.42
CA LEU A 280 0.66 -7.19 -15.34
C LEU A 280 1.76 -6.14 -15.18
N CYS A 281 2.35 -5.68 -16.29
CA CYS A 281 3.36 -4.62 -16.28
C CYS A 281 2.80 -3.34 -15.62
N PHE A 282 1.62 -2.89 -16.06
CA PHE A 282 0.95 -1.73 -15.50
C PHE A 282 0.64 -1.89 -14.00
N LEU A 283 0.16 -3.07 -13.60
CA LEU A 283 -0.12 -3.39 -12.21
C LEU A 283 1.15 -3.38 -11.35
N THR A 284 2.26 -3.93 -11.85
CA THR A 284 3.55 -3.90 -11.15
C THR A 284 4.15 -2.50 -11.07
N LEU A 285 3.98 -1.67 -12.12
CA LEU A 285 4.36 -0.26 -12.12
C LEU A 285 3.56 0.53 -11.07
N LEU A 286 2.25 0.34 -11.02
CA LEU A 286 1.39 0.97 -10.02
C LEU A 286 1.76 0.49 -8.61
N TYR A 287 2.01 -0.81 -8.43
CA TYR A 287 2.47 -1.37 -7.17
C TYR A 287 3.79 -0.75 -6.70
N ALA A 288 4.76 -0.59 -7.61
CA ALA A 288 6.02 0.08 -7.32
C ALA A 288 5.82 1.56 -6.94
N GLY A 289 5.00 2.28 -7.72
CA GLY A 289 4.65 3.67 -7.46
C GLY A 289 3.99 3.87 -6.08
N ILE A 290 3.06 2.99 -5.69
CA ILE A 290 2.44 3.06 -4.37
C ILE A 290 3.48 2.81 -3.27
N ASN A 291 4.23 1.69 -3.34
CA ASN A 291 5.15 1.29 -2.27
C ASN A 291 6.38 2.19 -2.12
N MET A 292 6.69 3.02 -3.13
CA MET A 292 7.67 4.10 -3.05
C MET A 292 7.28 5.19 -2.04
N PHE A 293 5.98 5.47 -1.91
CA PHE A 293 5.47 6.52 -1.02
C PHE A 293 4.80 5.97 0.25
N CYS A 294 4.06 4.86 0.17
CA CYS A 294 3.37 4.27 1.31
C CYS A 294 3.09 2.78 1.12
N TRP A 295 2.85 2.04 2.21
CA TRP A 295 2.53 0.61 2.12
C TRP A 295 1.25 0.37 1.32
N SER A 296 1.30 -0.41 0.24
CA SER A 296 0.14 -0.64 -0.63
C SER A 296 -1.02 -1.45 -0.02
N ALA A 297 -0.82 -2.10 1.14
CA ALA A 297 -1.76 -3.05 1.77
C ALA A 297 -2.18 -4.24 0.89
N VAL A 298 -1.61 -4.35 -0.30
CA VAL A 298 -1.76 -5.46 -1.24
C VAL A 298 -0.42 -6.16 -1.34
N GLN A 299 -0.43 -7.49 -1.39
CA GLN A 299 0.78 -8.26 -1.68
C GLN A 299 0.58 -8.92 -3.02
N LEU A 300 1.30 -8.42 -4.02
CA LEU A 300 1.25 -8.94 -5.38
C LEU A 300 2.03 -10.25 -5.47
N LYS A 301 1.35 -11.32 -5.88
CA LYS A 301 1.87 -12.66 -6.11
C LYS A 301 1.38 -13.14 -7.48
N ILE A 302 2.23 -12.97 -8.48
CA ILE A 302 1.88 -13.28 -9.89
C ILE A 302 1.59 -14.77 -10.11
N ASN A 303 2.14 -15.64 -9.26
CA ASN A 303 1.92 -17.09 -9.30
C ASN A 303 0.54 -17.53 -8.78
N ASN A 304 -0.21 -16.65 -8.11
CA ASN A 304 -1.55 -16.94 -7.62
C ASN A 304 -2.60 -16.52 -8.67
N PRO A 305 -3.70 -17.28 -8.81
CA PRO A 305 -4.77 -16.94 -9.77
C PRO A 305 -5.40 -15.56 -9.48
N ASP A 306 -5.52 -15.19 -8.21
CA ASP A 306 -6.08 -13.90 -7.78
C ASP A 306 -5.06 -12.73 -7.87
N LEU A 307 -3.82 -12.98 -8.29
CA LEU A 307 -2.64 -12.10 -8.23
C LEU A 307 -2.30 -11.51 -6.85
N ILE A 308 -3.18 -11.66 -5.85
CA ILE A 308 -3.12 -11.01 -4.55
C ILE A 308 -3.14 -12.08 -3.48
N SER A 309 -2.23 -12.00 -2.52
CA SER A 309 -2.23 -12.98 -1.42
C SER A 309 -3.40 -12.73 -0.46
N LYS A 310 -4.25 -13.75 -0.27
CA LYS A 310 -5.35 -13.72 0.71
C LYS A 310 -4.88 -13.78 2.18
N SER A 311 -3.64 -14.19 2.47
CA SER A 311 -3.11 -14.24 3.85
C SER A 311 -2.53 -12.89 4.32
N GLN A 312 -2.70 -12.55 5.60
CA GLN A 312 -2.07 -11.39 6.23
C GLN A 312 -0.71 -11.79 6.79
N ASN A 313 0.36 -11.21 6.26
CA ASN A 313 1.71 -11.46 6.75
C ASN A 313 2.23 -10.24 7.52
N TRP A 314 2.11 -10.30 8.85
CA TRP A 314 2.55 -9.23 9.77
C TRP A 314 4.05 -9.00 9.75
N TYR A 315 4.85 -10.05 9.52
CA TYR A 315 6.30 -9.93 9.43
C TYR A 315 6.72 -9.02 8.26
N ARG A 316 6.11 -9.20 7.09
CA ARG A 316 6.41 -8.34 5.92
C ARG A 316 5.98 -6.90 6.12
N LEU A 317 4.83 -6.69 6.78
CA LEU A 317 4.37 -5.36 7.17
C LEU A 317 5.40 -4.68 8.09
N LEU A 318 5.86 -5.39 9.12
CA LEU A 318 6.89 -4.92 10.05
C LEU A 318 8.20 -4.59 9.32
N VAL A 319 8.69 -5.49 8.48
CA VAL A 319 9.93 -5.28 7.70
C VAL A 319 9.81 -4.05 6.81
N TYR A 320 8.68 -3.86 6.12
CA TYR A 320 8.47 -2.68 5.29
C TYR A 320 8.57 -1.38 6.10
N TYR A 321 7.84 -1.30 7.23
CA TYR A 321 7.83 -0.09 8.06
C TYR A 321 9.19 0.18 8.72
N MET A 322 9.93 -0.86 9.11
CA MET A 322 11.27 -0.74 9.68
C MET A 322 12.30 -0.28 8.63
N VAL A 323 12.31 -0.89 7.44
CA VAL A 323 13.20 -0.47 6.34
C VAL A 323 12.91 0.98 5.97
N ARG A 324 11.64 1.36 5.83
CA ARG A 324 11.24 2.74 5.54
C ARG A 324 11.63 3.73 6.64
N PHE A 325 11.55 3.33 7.90
CA PHE A 325 12.01 4.14 9.03
C PHE A 325 13.52 4.40 8.94
N ILE A 326 14.31 3.34 8.73
CA ILE A 326 15.76 3.41 8.61
C ILE A 326 16.17 4.28 7.42
N GLU A 327 15.53 4.08 6.26
CA GLU A 327 15.77 4.88 5.07
C GLU A 327 15.45 6.36 5.31
N ASN A 328 14.28 6.67 5.87
CA ASN A 328 13.92 8.06 6.16
C ASN A 328 14.90 8.69 7.16
N ALA A 329 15.32 7.96 8.19
CA ALA A 329 16.31 8.44 9.15
C ALA A 329 17.69 8.67 8.49
N PHE A 330 18.10 7.79 7.57
CA PHE A 330 19.34 7.93 6.81
C PHE A 330 19.33 9.14 5.88
N LEU A 331 18.26 9.31 5.09
CA LEU A 331 18.11 10.47 4.19
C LEU A 331 18.10 11.79 4.97
N LEU A 332 17.42 11.80 6.11
CA LEU A 332 17.39 12.93 7.04
C LEU A 332 18.78 13.22 7.63
N LEU A 333 19.52 12.19 8.05
CA LEU A 333 20.88 12.34 8.56
C LEU A 333 21.79 12.94 7.50
N MET A 334 21.72 12.44 6.26
CA MET A 334 22.50 12.98 5.15
C MET A 334 22.13 14.44 4.85
N TRP A 335 20.83 14.79 4.87
CA TRP A 335 20.41 16.18 4.78
C TRP A 335 21.00 17.04 5.90
N TYR A 336 20.98 16.56 7.15
CA TYR A 336 21.49 17.30 8.30
C TYR A 336 23.00 17.57 8.22
N LEU A 337 23.79 16.58 7.76
CA LEU A 337 25.25 16.69 7.62
C LEU A 337 25.68 17.66 6.51
N TYR A 338 24.93 17.70 5.41
CA TYR A 338 25.28 18.51 4.23
C TYR A 338 24.41 19.77 4.08
N LYS A 339 23.62 20.14 5.09
CA LYS A 339 22.70 21.29 5.02
C LYS A 339 23.44 22.59 4.67
N THR A 340 22.82 23.41 3.84
CA THR A 340 23.34 24.71 3.41
C THR A 340 22.71 25.87 4.20
N ASP A 341 23.22 27.09 4.00
CA ASP A 341 22.76 28.32 4.67
C ASP A 341 21.28 28.65 4.41
N ILE A 342 20.67 28.03 3.39
CA ILE A 342 19.22 28.13 3.11
C ILE A 342 18.39 27.77 4.35
N TYR A 343 18.89 26.89 5.21
CA TYR A 343 18.20 26.41 6.41
C TYR A 343 18.56 27.15 7.70
N MET A 344 19.24 28.31 7.61
CA MET A 344 19.73 29.05 8.79
C MET A 344 18.61 29.50 9.75
N TYR A 345 17.41 29.77 9.23
CA TYR A 345 16.24 30.19 10.01
C TYR A 345 15.43 29.02 10.58
N VAL A 346 15.76 27.78 10.22
CA VAL A 346 15.03 26.58 10.67
C VAL A 346 15.86 25.84 11.71
N CYS A 347 15.23 25.50 12.84
CA CYS A 347 15.85 24.61 13.81
C CYS A 347 15.92 23.19 13.25
N ALA A 348 16.99 22.88 12.51
CA ALA A 348 17.16 21.61 11.81
C ALA A 348 17.03 20.36 12.72
N PRO A 349 17.60 20.33 13.95
CA PRO A 349 17.38 19.20 14.86
C PRO A 349 15.92 19.01 15.27
N LEU A 350 15.17 20.10 15.48
CA LEU A 350 13.75 20.04 15.81
C LEU A 350 12.93 19.52 14.64
N LEU A 351 13.23 19.97 13.42
CA LEU A 351 12.56 19.49 12.20
C LEU A 351 12.80 17.99 11.98
N MET A 352 14.04 17.51 12.16
CA MET A 352 14.40 16.09 12.11
C MET A 352 13.56 15.27 13.08
N LEU A 353 13.52 15.72 14.34
CA LEU A 353 12.76 15.06 15.40
C LEU A 353 11.26 15.05 15.09
N GLN A 354 10.71 16.15 14.60
CA GLN A 354 9.30 16.26 14.23
C GLN A 354 8.94 15.30 13.10
N LEU A 355 9.79 15.15 12.08
CA LEU A 355 9.55 14.21 10.97
C LEU A 355 9.62 12.76 11.43
N LEU A 356 10.55 12.42 12.32
CA LEU A 356 10.66 11.09 12.91
C LEU A 356 9.43 10.75 13.77
N ILE A 357 9.02 11.67 14.65
CA ILE A 357 7.81 11.55 15.48
C ILE A 357 6.57 11.44 14.60
N GLY A 358 6.49 12.22 13.52
CA GLY A 358 5.40 12.14 12.55
C GLY A 358 5.26 10.74 11.95
N TYR A 359 6.38 10.12 11.57
CA TYR A 359 6.35 8.76 11.02
C TYR A 359 5.98 7.72 12.10
N CYS A 360 6.49 7.86 13.33
CA CYS A 360 6.06 7.03 14.46
C CYS A 360 4.55 7.18 14.74
N THR A 361 4.01 8.39 14.59
CA THR A 361 2.57 8.67 14.72
C THR A 361 1.78 7.96 13.62
N ALA A 362 2.30 7.88 12.39
CA ALA A 362 1.69 7.11 11.31
C ALA A 362 1.59 5.61 11.68
N ILE A 363 2.67 5.02 12.22
CA ILE A 363 2.68 3.63 12.69
C ILE A 363 1.69 3.44 13.84
N LEU A 364 1.58 4.40 14.77
CA LEU A 364 0.61 4.33 15.87
C LEU A 364 -0.83 4.24 15.32
N PHE A 365 -1.21 5.10 14.38
CA PHE A 365 -2.53 5.02 13.74
C PHE A 365 -2.72 3.72 12.94
N MET A 366 -1.67 3.19 12.29
CA MET A 366 -1.71 1.88 11.65
C MET A 366 -2.04 0.77 12.66
N VAL A 367 -1.35 0.73 13.81
CA VAL A 367 -1.59 -0.26 14.87
C VAL A 367 -3.02 -0.13 15.40
N VAL A 368 -3.45 1.10 15.70
CA VAL A 368 -4.82 1.40 16.17
C VAL A 368 -5.87 0.92 15.16
N PHE A 369 -5.65 1.17 13.87
CA PHE A 369 -6.54 0.68 12.81
C PHE A 369 -6.65 -0.85 12.86
N TYR A 370 -5.52 -1.54 12.85
CA TYR A 370 -5.50 -3.01 12.81
C TYR A 370 -6.07 -3.67 14.07
N GLN A 371 -5.85 -3.08 15.25
CA GLN A 371 -6.36 -3.61 16.52
C GLN A 371 -7.86 -3.33 16.73
N PHE A 372 -8.31 -2.10 16.45
CA PHE A 372 -9.64 -1.65 16.85
C PHE A 372 -10.64 -1.57 15.70
N PHE A 373 -10.20 -1.10 14.53
CA PHE A 373 -11.09 -0.66 13.45
C PHE A 373 -11.10 -1.56 12.21
N HIS A 374 -10.19 -2.54 12.11
CA HIS A 374 -10.15 -3.46 10.98
C HIS A 374 -11.44 -4.30 10.95
N PRO A 375 -12.17 -4.31 9.82
CA PRO A 375 -13.51 -4.93 9.75
C PRO A 375 -13.47 -6.44 9.98
N CYS A 376 -12.39 -7.10 9.53
CA CYS A 376 -12.22 -8.54 9.65
C CYS A 376 -11.33 -8.94 10.84
N LYS A 377 -11.24 -8.12 11.90
CA LYS A 377 -10.30 -8.38 13.01
C LYS A 377 -10.49 -9.74 13.70
N LYS A 378 -11.72 -10.25 13.73
CA LYS A 378 -12.06 -11.57 14.30
C LYS A 378 -11.48 -12.75 13.50
N LEU A 379 -11.08 -12.52 12.24
CA LEU A 379 -10.42 -13.52 11.41
C LEU A 379 -8.90 -13.55 11.63
N PHE A 380 -8.34 -12.62 12.43
CA PHE A 380 -6.95 -12.70 12.87
C PHE A 380 -6.85 -13.60 14.10
N SER A 381 -6.04 -14.67 14.01
CA SER A 381 -5.67 -15.52 15.15
C SER A 381 -4.14 -15.65 15.18
N PRO A 382 -3.44 -15.55 16.32
CA PRO A 382 -3.76 -14.78 17.53
C PRO A 382 -3.55 -13.27 17.31
N ASN A 383 -3.86 -12.46 18.31
CA ASN A 383 -3.88 -10.99 18.25
C ASN A 383 -2.55 -10.41 17.72
N ALA A 384 -2.59 -9.30 16.97
CA ALA A 384 -1.39 -8.61 16.48
C ALA A 384 -0.38 -8.27 17.60
N SER A 385 -0.85 -8.15 18.85
CA SER A 385 -0.03 -8.02 20.06
C SER A 385 0.73 -9.30 20.43
N GLU A 386 0.13 -10.48 20.28
CA GLU A 386 0.75 -11.77 20.58
C GLU A 386 1.85 -12.11 19.56
N SER A 387 1.62 -11.85 18.26
CA SER A 387 2.66 -12.05 17.24
C SER A 387 3.84 -11.10 17.39
N PHE A 388 3.60 -9.84 17.79
CA PHE A 388 4.66 -8.89 18.13
C PHE A 388 5.41 -9.28 19.40
N GLN A 389 4.70 -9.80 20.41
CA GLN A 389 5.27 -10.28 21.67
C GLN A 389 6.05 -11.59 21.49
N GLU A 390 5.62 -12.48 20.60
CA GLU A 390 6.37 -13.67 20.18
C GLU A 390 7.63 -13.28 19.40
N TRP A 391 7.56 -12.28 18.52
CA TRP A 391 8.75 -11.76 17.83
C TRP A 391 9.75 -11.11 18.79
N LEU A 392 9.28 -10.30 19.75
CA LEU A 392 10.11 -9.75 20.83
C LEU A 392 10.74 -10.87 21.67
N LYS A 393 9.97 -11.89 22.06
CA LYS A 393 10.49 -13.07 22.76
C LYS A 393 11.52 -13.82 21.92
N CYS A 394 11.28 -14.00 20.63
CA CYS A 394 12.18 -14.72 19.73
C CYS A 394 13.49 -13.94 19.49
N ALA A 395 13.42 -12.61 19.36
CA ALA A 395 14.59 -11.73 19.25
C ALA A 395 15.40 -11.69 20.56
N CYS A 396 14.73 -11.64 21.72
CA CYS A 396 15.37 -11.76 23.03
C CYS A 396 15.99 -13.16 23.27
N CYS A 397 15.34 -14.24 22.82
CA CYS A 397 15.89 -15.59 22.91
C CYS A 397 17.14 -15.76 22.02
N ASN A 398 17.14 -15.17 20.82
CA ASN A 398 18.32 -15.22 19.94
C ASN A 398 19.49 -14.40 20.50
N ARG A 399 19.19 -13.27 21.18
CA ARG A 399 20.19 -12.47 21.89
C ARG A 399 20.76 -13.19 23.11
N ARG A 400 19.89 -13.82 23.92
CA ARG A 400 20.30 -14.61 25.09
C ARG A 400 21.15 -15.82 24.69
N ARG A 401 20.83 -16.47 23.56
CA ARG A 401 21.62 -17.57 23.00
C ARG A 401 23.00 -17.12 22.51
N ARG A 402 23.09 -15.92 21.91
CA ARG A 402 24.36 -15.30 21.51
C ARG A 402 25.24 -14.95 22.70
N GLU A 403 24.66 -14.30 23.72
CA GLU A 403 25.37 -13.93 24.96
C GLU A 403 25.84 -15.18 25.74
N SER A 404 25.08 -16.28 25.73
CA SER A 404 25.52 -17.55 26.34
C SER A 404 26.63 -18.27 25.56
N CYS A 405 26.68 -18.13 24.23
CA CYS A 405 27.79 -18.68 23.42
C CYS A 405 29.07 -17.86 23.58
N GLU A 406 28.99 -16.53 23.62
CA GLU A 406 30.15 -15.66 23.86
C GLU A 406 30.69 -15.79 25.30
N SER A 407 29.83 -16.07 26.29
CA SER A 407 30.26 -16.35 27.66
C SER A 407 30.92 -17.73 27.80
N ALA A 408 30.48 -18.74 27.04
CA ALA A 408 31.11 -20.06 27.05
C ALA A 408 32.52 -20.02 26.42
N GLU A 409 32.68 -19.30 25.30
CA GLU A 409 33.95 -19.16 24.61
C GLU A 409 35.00 -18.35 25.42
N ASN A 410 34.57 -17.39 26.23
CA ASN A 410 35.47 -16.62 27.12
C ASN A 410 35.82 -17.34 28.43
N THR A 411 35.09 -18.40 28.81
CA THR A 411 35.38 -19.15 30.05
C THR A 411 36.39 -20.29 29.80
N ASP A 412 36.49 -20.80 28.57
CA ASP A 412 37.45 -21.84 28.19
C ASP A 412 38.89 -21.32 27.94
N LEU A 413 39.13 -20.00 27.98
CA LEU A 413 40.45 -19.40 27.76
C LEU A 413 41.18 -18.94 29.03
N ARG A 414 40.67 -19.26 30.22
CA ARG A 414 41.31 -18.87 31.49
C ARG A 414 41.50 -20.08 32.42
N SER A 415 42.66 -20.71 32.30
CA SER A 415 43.12 -21.76 33.21
C SER A 415 43.28 -21.22 34.64
N PRO A 416 43.26 -22.14 35.62
CA PRO A 416 44.39 -22.17 36.53
C PRO A 416 45.00 -23.56 36.63
N THR A 417 46.31 -23.51 36.47
CA THR A 417 47.39 -24.36 36.95
C THR A 417 47.17 -24.91 38.38
N ASP A 418 47.72 -26.10 38.59
CA ASP A 418 48.14 -26.75 39.84
C ASP A 418 47.17 -27.59 40.69
N ARG A 419 47.58 -28.88 40.80
CA ARG A 419 47.48 -29.81 41.95
C ARG A 419 46.11 -30.41 42.25
N GLU A 420 45.94 -31.67 42.65
CA GLU A 420 46.72 -32.91 42.76
C GLU A 420 45.65 -33.99 43.11
N GLU A 421 45.97 -35.27 42.91
CA GLU A 421 45.30 -36.44 43.52
C GLU A 421 43.95 -36.96 42.96
N THR A 422 44.05 -37.92 42.04
CA THR A 422 43.31 -39.21 42.06
C THR A 422 43.90 -40.16 43.13
N PRO A 423 43.37 -41.39 43.42
CA PRO A 423 42.15 -42.08 42.96
C PRO A 423 41.41 -42.92 44.06
N SER A 424 40.23 -43.47 43.76
CA SER A 424 39.86 -44.89 44.00
C SER A 424 38.41 -45.12 43.57
N SER A 425 38.10 -45.97 42.60
CA SER A 425 38.24 -47.43 42.47
C SER A 425 36.99 -48.19 42.91
N SER A 426 36.56 -49.08 42.01
CA SER A 426 35.78 -50.32 42.20
C SER A 426 34.26 -50.20 42.17
N LYS A 427 33.48 -51.15 41.61
CA LYS A 427 33.69 -52.29 40.69
C LYS A 427 32.27 -52.87 40.43
N ILE A 428 32.02 -53.32 39.20
CA ILE A 428 31.34 -54.59 38.83
C ILE A 428 29.79 -54.72 39.02
N SER A 429 29.11 -54.68 37.86
CA SER A 429 28.19 -55.69 37.27
C SER A 429 27.32 -56.60 38.17
N SER A 430 26.00 -56.59 37.92
CA SER A 430 25.24 -57.81 37.55
C SER A 430 23.81 -57.47 37.07
N MET A 431 23.39 -58.16 36.01
CA MET A 431 22.02 -58.37 35.48
C MET A 431 21.77 -59.90 35.52
N PRO A 432 20.60 -60.45 35.17
CA PRO A 432 19.21 -59.93 35.17
C PRO A 432 18.22 -60.90 35.86
N SER A 433 16.95 -60.52 36.03
CA SER A 433 15.86 -61.50 36.26
C SER A 433 14.55 -61.06 35.59
N GLN A 434 14.01 -61.99 34.81
CA GLN A 434 12.71 -61.99 34.13
C GLN A 434 11.53 -62.20 35.11
N ILE A 435 10.32 -61.87 34.66
CA ILE A 435 9.02 -62.62 34.75
C ILE A 435 7.95 -61.71 34.08
N LEU A 436 7.53 -62.02 32.83
CA LEU A 436 6.29 -62.72 32.40
C LEU A 436 5.07 -61.75 32.28
N ASN A 437 4.68 -61.31 31.07
CA ASN A 437 3.61 -61.82 30.16
C ASN A 437 2.19 -61.80 30.81
N THR A 438 1.06 -61.42 30.18
CA THR A 438 0.65 -61.50 28.76
C THR A 438 -0.69 -60.74 28.51
N ASP A 439 -1.00 -60.50 27.23
CA ASP A 439 -2.33 -60.51 26.55
C ASP A 439 -3.33 -59.34 26.73
N GLU A 440 -4.13 -58.88 25.74
CA GLU A 440 -4.43 -59.18 24.31
C GLU A 440 -5.16 -57.91 23.76
N LEU A 441 -4.92 -57.35 22.55
CA LEU A 441 -5.32 -57.75 21.18
C LEU A 441 -6.66 -57.15 20.66
N SER A 442 -6.59 -56.57 19.46
CA SER A 442 -7.64 -56.45 18.41
C SER A 442 -8.77 -55.43 18.65
N SER A 443 -9.42 -54.77 17.68
CA SER A 443 -9.38 -54.51 16.22
C SER A 443 -10.56 -53.50 16.03
N ALA A 444 -10.70 -52.64 15.03
CA ALA A 444 -10.45 -52.70 13.59
C ALA A 444 -10.43 -51.27 13.02
#